data_AF-X1FYX3-F1
#
_entry.id   AF-X1FYX3-F1
#
_cell.length_a   1.000
_cell.length_b   1.000
_cell.length_c   1.000
_cell.angle_alpha   90.00
_cell.angle_beta   90.00
_cell.angle_gamma   90.00
#
_symmetry.space_group_name_H-M   'P 1'
#
loop_
_entity.id
_entity.type
_entity.pdbx_description
1 polymer ?
#
loop_
_entity_poly.entity_id
_entity_poly.type
_entity_poly.pdbx_seq_one_letter_code
_entity_poly.pdbx_strand_id
1 'polypeptide(L)'
;YTPGDPGEWEYTDFGPNLLSGIITNVTGGDSAEEFAKDYLFTPLNISEEEYNWNHDSNNISYGGYEFECSPKVQAKLGILCLNNGTWNGIQIIDKDYLKNATSSQVDFGKGAYGYLFYSGGPHGGYFSVGAGGQNIYVIPKYNITIGFTGASEGEFYNSLIVDYIVQFAADNAPEWDRGPGSKTINEGESFYYDVNASDTSGVDYSIDDTVNFAITSEGVITNARSLSAGVYPLEIRAFNPFNNSITAG
;
A
#
# COMPACT_ATOMS: atom_id res chain seq x y z
N TYR A 1 17.69 17.55 -33.94
CA TYR A 1 16.71 18.18 -33.03
C TYR A 1 16.34 19.54 -33.56
N THR A 2 15.06 19.78 -33.85
CA THR A 2 14.52 21.11 -34.13
C THR A 2 14.13 21.73 -32.78
N PRO A 3 14.58 22.95 -32.44
CA PRO A 3 14.10 23.62 -31.23
C PRO A 3 12.57 23.76 -31.26
N GLY A 4 11.89 23.24 -30.24
CA GLY A 4 10.43 23.31 -30.11
C GLY A 4 9.67 22.04 -30.51
N ASP A 5 10.30 21.08 -31.19
CA ASP A 5 9.69 19.77 -31.42
C ASP A 5 9.96 18.83 -30.24
N PRO A 6 8.97 18.05 -29.77
CA PRO A 6 9.20 17.03 -28.76
C PRO A 6 10.21 16.00 -29.31
N GLY A 7 11.29 15.80 -28.58
CA GLY A 7 12.29 14.78 -28.88
C GLY A 7 11.83 13.37 -28.50
N GLU A 8 12.74 12.41 -28.66
CA GLU A 8 12.56 11.08 -28.07
C GLU A 8 12.58 11.16 -26.54
N TRP A 9 11.99 10.18 -25.88
CA TRP A 9 12.03 10.09 -24.42
C TRP A 9 13.47 9.93 -23.93
N GLU A 10 13.86 10.77 -23.00
CA GLU A 10 15.14 10.69 -22.31
C GLU A 10 14.95 11.13 -20.86
N TYR A 11 15.33 10.26 -19.92
CA TYR A 11 15.30 10.62 -18.50
C TYR A 11 16.45 11.56 -18.17
N THR A 12 16.14 12.69 -17.52
CA THR A 12 17.14 13.66 -17.10
C THR A 12 16.66 14.46 -15.89
N ASP A 13 17.59 14.79 -15.00
CA ASP A 13 17.34 15.65 -13.84
C ASP A 13 17.23 17.14 -14.22
N PHE A 14 17.63 17.52 -15.45
CA PHE A 14 17.56 18.92 -15.90
C PHE A 14 16.13 19.42 -16.05
N GLY A 15 15.18 18.56 -16.46
CA GLY A 15 13.77 18.93 -16.58
C GLY A 15 13.17 19.31 -15.22
N PRO A 16 13.21 18.43 -14.22
CA PRO A 16 12.79 18.75 -12.86
C PRO A 16 13.52 19.96 -12.24
N ASN A 17 14.83 20.11 -12.46
CA ASN A 17 15.55 21.30 -11.98
C ASN A 17 15.06 22.60 -12.65
N LEU A 18 14.75 22.56 -13.94
CA LEU A 18 14.12 23.69 -14.63
C LEU A 18 12.74 24.02 -14.06
N LEU A 19 11.93 23.00 -13.72
CA LEU A 19 10.64 23.20 -13.07
C LEU A 19 10.80 23.90 -11.71
N SER A 20 11.80 23.50 -10.92
CA SER A 20 12.12 24.17 -9.64
C SER A 20 12.43 25.66 -9.85
N GLY A 21 13.30 26.00 -10.81
CA GLY A 21 13.60 27.40 -11.14
C GLY A 21 12.38 28.18 -11.66
N ILE A 22 11.48 27.52 -12.42
CA ILE A 22 10.21 28.13 -12.85
C ILE A 22 9.34 28.45 -11.63
N ILE A 23 9.16 27.50 -10.70
CA ILE A 23 8.41 27.70 -9.45
C ILE A 23 8.97 28.91 -8.73
N THR A 24 10.29 28.94 -8.47
CA THR A 24 10.95 30.05 -7.78
C THR A 24 10.75 31.40 -8.45
N ASN A 25 10.79 31.43 -9.78
CA ASN A 25 10.57 32.67 -10.52
C ASN A 25 9.10 33.14 -10.45
N VAL A 26 8.13 32.23 -10.55
CA VAL A 26 6.69 32.62 -10.56
C VAL A 26 6.12 32.90 -9.17
N THR A 27 6.73 32.35 -8.11
CA THR A 27 6.39 32.65 -6.71
C THR A 27 7.01 33.95 -6.21
N GLY A 28 7.95 34.53 -6.97
CA GLY A 28 8.61 35.78 -6.61
C GLY A 28 9.84 35.63 -5.72
N GLY A 29 10.46 34.45 -5.72
CA GLY A 29 11.72 34.17 -5.02
C GLY A 29 11.66 32.98 -4.05
N ASP A 30 10.47 32.49 -3.72
CA ASP A 30 10.30 31.33 -2.84
C ASP A 30 10.78 30.07 -3.56
N SER A 31 11.71 29.33 -2.95
CA SER A 31 12.19 28.05 -3.45
C SER A 31 11.05 27.04 -3.64
N ALA A 32 11.28 25.97 -4.42
CA ALA A 32 10.29 24.89 -4.52
C ALA A 32 10.03 24.22 -3.17
N GLU A 33 11.01 24.19 -2.27
CA GLU A 33 10.84 23.75 -0.88
C GLU A 33 9.88 24.65 -0.09
N GLU A 34 10.08 25.97 -0.14
CA GLU A 34 9.20 26.94 0.55
C GLU A 34 7.77 26.90 -0.01
N PHE A 35 7.63 26.80 -1.32
CA PHE A 35 6.33 26.60 -1.96
C PHE A 35 5.69 25.27 -1.52
N ALA A 36 6.44 24.16 -1.51
CA ALA A 36 5.93 22.87 -1.06
C ALA A 36 5.58 22.89 0.44
N LYS A 37 6.33 23.61 1.27
CA LYS A 37 6.05 23.77 2.69
C LYS A 37 4.63 24.31 2.92
N ASP A 38 4.26 25.36 2.22
CA ASP A 38 2.96 26.03 2.42
C ASP A 38 1.80 25.27 1.79
N TYR A 39 1.99 24.76 0.57
CA TYR A 39 0.89 24.21 -0.24
C TYR A 39 0.79 22.68 -0.21
N LEU A 40 1.80 21.97 0.30
CA LEU A 40 1.84 20.50 0.32
C LEU A 40 2.17 19.94 1.70
N PHE A 41 3.31 20.30 2.29
CA PHE A 41 3.79 19.68 3.53
C PHE A 41 2.97 20.09 4.75
N THR A 42 2.70 21.38 4.93
CA THR A 42 1.87 21.86 6.05
C THR A 42 0.45 21.27 6.01
N PRO A 43 -0.27 21.26 4.86
CA PRO A 43 -1.57 20.58 4.77
C PRO A 43 -1.54 19.08 5.08
N LEU A 44 -0.42 18.40 4.77
CA LEU A 44 -0.20 16.98 5.07
C LEU A 44 0.31 16.73 6.51
N ASN A 45 0.43 17.79 7.31
CA ASN A 45 1.00 17.76 8.66
C ASN A 45 2.40 17.12 8.66
N ILE A 46 3.23 17.49 7.68
CA ILE A 46 4.65 17.15 7.59
C ILE A 46 5.43 18.30 8.22
N SER A 47 6.21 18.01 9.27
CA SER A 47 7.06 19.04 9.89
C SER A 47 8.38 19.18 9.14
N GLU A 48 9.03 20.34 9.30
CA GLU A 48 10.35 20.65 8.73
C GLU A 48 11.47 19.73 9.27
N GLU A 49 11.22 18.97 10.34
CA GLU A 49 12.16 17.95 10.85
C GLU A 49 12.03 16.60 10.10
N GLU A 50 10.95 16.40 9.33
CA GLU A 50 10.67 15.15 8.63
C GLU A 50 11.27 15.11 7.21
N TYR A 51 11.81 16.23 6.72
CA TYR A 51 12.42 16.35 5.39
C TYR A 51 13.57 17.37 5.37
N ASN A 52 14.41 17.27 4.34
CA ASN A 52 15.42 18.27 3.98
C ASN A 52 15.48 18.34 2.45
N TRP A 53 15.30 19.51 1.85
CA TRP A 53 15.39 19.67 0.40
C TRP A 53 16.53 20.64 0.03
N ASN A 54 17.65 20.07 -0.41
CA ASN A 54 18.82 20.88 -0.73
C ASN A 54 18.56 21.81 -1.92
N HIS A 55 19.19 22.98 -1.89
CA HIS A 55 19.11 24.01 -2.92
C HIS A 55 20.49 24.55 -3.30
N ASP A 56 20.57 25.24 -4.43
CA ASP A 56 21.78 25.90 -4.91
C ASP A 56 22.00 27.29 -4.25
N SER A 57 23.07 27.97 -4.62
CA SER A 57 23.37 29.32 -4.10
C SER A 57 22.37 30.41 -4.52
N ASN A 58 21.46 30.11 -5.45
CA ASN A 58 20.41 31.01 -5.92
C ASN A 58 19.04 30.69 -5.28
N ASN A 59 19.00 29.85 -4.24
CA ASN A 59 17.77 29.39 -3.58
C ASN A 59 16.88 28.52 -4.48
N ILE A 60 17.45 27.85 -5.50
CA ILE A 60 16.70 26.91 -6.34
C ILE A 60 16.89 25.50 -5.77
N SER A 61 15.81 24.90 -5.25
CA SER A 61 15.83 23.50 -4.78
C SER A 61 16.20 22.57 -5.94
N TYR A 62 16.99 21.53 -5.68
CA TYR A 62 17.28 20.52 -6.69
C TYR A 62 16.01 19.73 -7.01
N GLY A 63 15.41 19.96 -8.18
CA GLY A 63 14.11 19.39 -8.52
C GLY A 63 14.14 17.90 -8.87
N GLY A 64 15.29 17.36 -9.31
CA GLY A 64 15.42 15.95 -9.73
C GLY A 64 15.96 15.01 -8.65
N TYR A 65 16.57 15.53 -7.59
CA TYR A 65 17.31 14.77 -6.59
C TYR A 65 17.44 15.58 -5.27
N GLU A 66 18.01 14.97 -4.22
CA GLU A 66 18.31 15.65 -2.92
C GLU A 66 17.09 16.17 -2.14
N PHE A 67 15.92 15.56 -2.39
CA PHE A 67 14.82 15.59 -1.44
C PHE A 67 14.96 14.40 -0.48
N GLU A 68 15.44 14.68 0.73
CA GLU A 68 15.59 13.72 1.80
C GLU A 68 14.33 13.73 2.67
N CYS A 69 13.77 12.56 2.96
CA CYS A 69 12.64 12.45 3.88
C CYS A 69 12.54 11.06 4.50
N SER A 70 11.77 10.95 5.57
CA SER A 70 11.47 9.65 6.17
C SER A 70 10.50 8.81 5.31
N PRO A 71 10.50 7.46 5.44
CA PRO A 71 9.48 6.61 4.80
C PRO A 71 8.04 7.01 5.15
N LYS A 72 7.83 7.62 6.32
CA LYS A 72 6.52 8.15 6.74
C LYS A 72 6.07 9.31 5.83
N VAL A 73 6.99 10.19 5.42
CA VAL A 73 6.68 11.27 4.46
C VAL A 73 6.36 10.69 3.09
N GLN A 74 7.15 9.73 2.61
CA GLN A 74 6.84 9.00 1.37
C GLN A 74 5.43 8.38 1.40
N ALA A 75 5.05 7.74 2.50
CA ALA A 75 3.73 7.18 2.68
C ALA A 75 2.61 8.24 2.67
N LYS A 76 2.81 9.40 3.31
CA LYS A 76 1.84 10.52 3.27
C LYS A 76 1.64 11.02 1.84
N LEU A 77 2.72 11.22 1.08
CA LEU A 77 2.67 11.63 -0.33
C LEU A 77 1.97 10.57 -1.19
N GLY A 78 2.28 9.29 -0.95
CA GLY A 78 1.63 8.17 -1.59
C GLY A 78 0.12 8.08 -1.31
N ILE A 79 -0.31 8.30 -0.06
CA ILE A 79 -1.73 8.35 0.34
C ILE A 79 -2.44 9.52 -0.34
N LEU A 80 -1.80 10.70 -0.40
CA LEU A 80 -2.35 11.84 -1.12
C LEU A 80 -2.62 11.49 -2.58
N CYS A 81 -1.65 10.84 -3.24
CA CYS A 81 -1.78 10.37 -4.61
C CYS A 81 -2.89 9.30 -4.76
N LEU A 82 -2.92 8.32 -3.85
CA LEU A 82 -3.93 7.25 -3.81
C LEU A 82 -5.35 7.82 -3.68
N ASN A 83 -5.51 8.89 -2.89
CA ASN A 83 -6.75 9.61 -2.68
C ASN A 83 -7.02 10.69 -3.74
N ASN A 84 -6.41 10.59 -4.92
CA ASN A 84 -6.61 11.52 -6.04
C ASN A 84 -6.37 12.99 -5.65
N GLY A 85 -5.33 13.26 -4.86
CA GLY A 85 -4.94 14.59 -4.43
C GLY A 85 -5.72 15.12 -3.23
N THR A 86 -6.53 14.30 -2.56
CA THR A 86 -7.29 14.69 -1.37
C THR A 86 -6.62 14.21 -0.07
N TRP A 87 -6.51 15.10 0.91
CA TRP A 87 -6.04 14.80 2.27
C TRP A 87 -7.06 15.28 3.30
N ASN A 88 -7.55 14.38 4.15
CA ASN A 88 -8.57 14.69 5.17
C ASN A 88 -9.79 15.49 4.64
N GLY A 89 -10.24 15.18 3.41
CA GLY A 89 -11.37 15.85 2.76
C GLY A 89 -11.03 17.18 2.08
N ILE A 90 -9.78 17.62 2.10
CA ILE A 90 -9.30 18.83 1.42
C ILE A 90 -8.57 18.43 0.13
N GLN A 91 -8.96 19.03 -1.00
CA GLN A 91 -8.27 18.83 -2.28
C GLN A 91 -6.98 19.67 -2.29
N ILE A 92 -5.82 19.02 -2.24
CA ILE A 92 -4.49 19.65 -2.24
C ILE A 92 -3.93 19.73 -3.66
N ILE A 93 -4.03 18.63 -4.42
CA ILE A 93 -3.60 18.56 -5.83
C ILE A 93 -4.85 18.44 -6.68
N ASP A 94 -4.97 19.20 -7.77
CA ASP A 94 -6.11 19.04 -8.68
C ASP A 94 -6.25 17.60 -9.19
N LYS A 95 -7.48 17.08 -9.16
CA LYS A 95 -7.77 15.67 -9.48
C LYS A 95 -7.47 15.34 -10.94
N ASP A 96 -7.81 16.26 -11.86
CA ASP A 96 -7.61 16.04 -13.29
C ASP A 96 -6.12 16.17 -13.65
N TYR A 97 -5.41 17.11 -13.02
CA TYR A 97 -3.96 17.20 -13.10
C TYR A 97 -3.30 15.90 -12.63
N LEU A 98 -3.64 15.38 -11.45
CA LEU A 98 -3.00 14.18 -10.92
C LEU A 98 -3.31 12.95 -11.79
N LYS A 99 -4.54 12.84 -12.31
CA LYS A 99 -4.90 11.80 -13.29
C LYS A 99 -4.03 11.90 -14.55
N ASN A 100 -3.83 13.10 -15.08
CA ASN A 100 -2.97 13.31 -16.26
C ASN A 100 -1.50 13.00 -15.93
N ALA A 101 -1.00 13.50 -14.81
CA ALA A 101 0.36 13.31 -14.33
C ALA A 101 0.75 11.84 -14.16
N THR A 102 -0.21 11.01 -13.76
CA THR A 102 0.00 9.58 -13.48
C THR A 102 -0.43 8.66 -14.63
N SER A 103 -0.88 9.24 -15.75
CA SER A 103 -1.21 8.51 -16.97
C SER A 103 -0.03 8.47 -17.95
N SER A 104 -0.04 7.52 -18.88
CA SER A 104 0.97 7.42 -19.94
C SER A 104 0.89 8.63 -20.87
N GLN A 105 1.88 9.52 -20.75
CA GLN A 105 2.11 10.63 -21.68
C GLN A 105 3.10 10.20 -22.78
N VAL A 106 4.07 9.35 -22.41
CA VAL A 106 4.98 8.70 -23.33
C VAL A 106 5.10 7.22 -22.97
N ASP A 107 5.01 6.36 -23.97
CA ASP A 107 5.34 4.93 -23.87
C ASP A 107 6.73 4.73 -24.48
N PHE A 108 7.64 4.12 -23.71
CA PHE A 108 9.02 3.85 -24.12
C PHE A 108 9.28 2.34 -24.27
N GLY A 109 8.23 1.53 -24.44
CA GLY A 109 8.26 0.10 -24.74
C GLY A 109 8.53 -0.82 -23.55
N LYS A 110 9.20 -0.33 -22.51
CA LYS A 110 9.45 -1.06 -21.24
C LYS A 110 8.63 -0.51 -20.06
N GLY A 111 7.77 0.46 -20.33
CA GLY A 111 7.01 1.20 -19.35
C GLY A 111 6.51 2.51 -19.97
N ALA A 112 5.82 3.29 -19.16
CA ALA A 112 5.32 4.59 -19.54
C ALA A 112 5.73 5.66 -18.53
N TYR A 113 5.77 6.90 -19.00
CA TYR A 113 6.09 8.07 -18.19
C TYR A 113 5.00 9.13 -18.34
N GLY A 114 4.64 9.75 -17.22
CA GLY A 114 3.73 10.88 -17.13
C GLY A 114 4.45 12.16 -16.71
N TYR A 115 3.81 13.00 -15.91
CA TYR A 115 4.44 14.20 -15.34
C TYR A 115 5.23 13.82 -14.09
N LEU A 116 6.45 13.32 -14.31
CA LEU A 116 7.39 12.85 -13.28
C LEU A 116 7.03 11.50 -12.61
N PHE A 117 6.04 10.78 -13.15
CA PHE A 117 5.65 9.46 -12.66
C PHE A 117 5.93 8.37 -13.70
N TYR A 118 6.46 7.25 -13.25
CA TYR A 118 6.51 6.01 -14.02
C TYR A 118 5.17 5.26 -13.90
N SER A 119 4.79 4.55 -14.96
CA SER A 119 3.61 3.68 -14.99
C SER A 119 3.83 2.50 -15.94
N GLY A 120 2.85 1.60 -16.06
CA GLY A 120 2.96 0.40 -16.89
C GLY A 120 3.86 -0.68 -16.29
N GLY A 121 4.13 -0.60 -14.99
CA GLY A 121 4.84 -1.64 -14.24
C GLY A 121 4.00 -2.89 -13.99
N PRO A 122 4.63 -4.00 -13.58
CA PRO A 122 3.99 -5.32 -13.47
C PRO A 122 2.86 -5.41 -12.44
N HIS A 123 2.77 -4.47 -11.50
CA HIS A 123 1.78 -4.47 -10.41
C HIS A 123 0.54 -3.62 -10.71
N GLY A 124 0.52 -2.96 -11.88
CA GLY A 124 -0.40 -1.87 -12.16
C GLY A 124 -0.10 -0.61 -11.31
N GLY A 125 -0.88 0.44 -11.54
CA GLY A 125 -0.66 1.73 -10.88
C GLY A 125 0.50 2.52 -11.45
N TYR A 126 1.11 3.35 -10.60
CA TYR A 126 2.17 4.29 -10.95
C TYR A 126 3.12 4.50 -9.77
N PHE A 127 4.32 5.00 -10.04
CA PHE A 127 5.37 5.07 -9.05
C PHE A 127 6.42 6.15 -9.38
N SER A 128 7.20 6.53 -8.38
CA SER A 128 8.45 7.29 -8.54
C SER A 128 9.62 6.44 -8.04
N VAL A 129 10.76 6.55 -8.73
CA VAL A 129 11.99 5.83 -8.36
C VAL A 129 13.14 6.81 -8.26
N GLY A 130 14.04 6.55 -7.31
CA GLY A 130 15.32 7.23 -7.15
C GLY A 130 16.45 6.23 -7.01
N ALA A 131 17.66 6.67 -7.35
CA ALA A 131 18.87 5.87 -7.23
C ALA A 131 19.07 5.33 -5.80
N GLY A 132 19.65 4.14 -5.67
CA GLY A 132 19.88 3.51 -4.36
C GLY A 132 18.65 2.90 -3.69
N GLY A 133 17.54 2.73 -4.41
CA GLY A 133 16.37 1.99 -3.93
C GLY A 133 15.24 2.85 -3.32
N GLN A 134 15.22 4.15 -3.63
CA GLN A 134 14.14 5.02 -3.15
C GLN A 134 12.92 4.82 -4.04
N ASN A 135 11.76 4.50 -3.47
CA ASN A 135 10.56 4.25 -4.26
C ASN A 135 9.30 4.71 -3.54
N ILE A 136 8.36 5.29 -4.29
CA ILE A 136 6.97 5.44 -3.87
C ILE A 136 6.10 4.73 -4.90
N TYR A 137 5.41 3.67 -4.51
CA TYR A 137 4.45 2.97 -5.34
C TYR A 137 3.02 3.27 -4.89
N VAL A 138 2.15 3.54 -5.86
CA VAL A 138 0.71 3.71 -5.64
C VAL A 138 -0.03 2.70 -6.50
N ILE A 139 -0.82 1.83 -5.87
CA ILE A 139 -1.56 0.76 -6.55
C ILE A 139 -3.06 0.92 -6.24
N PRO A 140 -3.78 1.76 -7.01
CA PRO A 140 -5.19 2.08 -6.72
C PRO A 140 -6.11 0.87 -6.66
N LYS A 141 -5.83 -0.17 -7.47
CA LYS A 141 -6.60 -1.43 -7.49
C LYS A 141 -6.73 -2.07 -6.10
N TYR A 142 -5.68 -1.97 -5.29
CA TYR A 142 -5.63 -2.57 -3.96
C TYR A 142 -5.77 -1.53 -2.84
N ASN A 143 -6.01 -0.26 -3.18
CA ASN A 143 -6.03 0.86 -2.23
C ASN A 143 -4.77 0.92 -1.34
N ILE A 144 -3.59 0.74 -1.95
CA ILE A 144 -2.30 0.68 -1.22
C ILE A 144 -1.29 1.67 -1.80
N THR A 145 -0.47 2.19 -0.90
CA THR A 145 0.79 2.86 -1.24
C THR A 145 1.94 2.24 -0.45
N ILE A 146 3.14 2.27 -1.04
CA ILE A 146 4.34 1.67 -0.47
C ILE A 146 5.49 2.68 -0.61
N GLY A 147 6.18 3.00 0.49
CA GLY A 147 7.37 3.84 0.51
C GLY A 147 8.60 3.01 0.88
N PHE A 148 9.63 3.02 0.05
CA PHE A 148 10.92 2.43 0.34
C PHE A 148 12.01 3.49 0.37
N THR A 149 12.86 3.40 1.40
CA THR A 149 14.16 4.05 1.45
C THR A 149 15.25 2.98 1.50
N GLY A 150 16.32 3.15 0.74
CA GLY A 150 17.37 2.14 0.62
C GLY A 150 18.76 2.71 0.41
N ALA A 151 19.76 1.82 0.40
CA ALA A 151 21.13 2.12 0.00
C ALA A 151 21.64 1.12 -1.07
N SER A 152 20.72 0.45 -1.75
CA SER A 152 21.00 -0.58 -2.76
C SER A 152 19.96 -0.57 -3.86
N GLU A 153 20.39 -0.76 -5.10
CA GLU A 153 19.51 -0.94 -6.25
C GLU A 153 19.13 -2.42 -6.41
N GLY A 154 17.93 -2.73 -6.92
CA GLY A 154 17.66 -4.10 -7.37
C GLY A 154 16.20 -4.54 -7.50
N GLU A 155 16.05 -5.71 -8.14
CA GLU A 155 14.81 -6.47 -8.37
C GLU A 155 14.11 -6.94 -7.09
N PHE A 156 14.81 -6.91 -5.94
CA PHE A 156 14.29 -7.39 -4.65
C PHE A 156 13.00 -6.66 -4.23
N TYR A 157 12.86 -5.38 -4.57
CA TYR A 157 11.65 -4.62 -4.26
C TYR A 157 10.41 -5.17 -4.99
N ASN A 158 10.56 -5.64 -6.23
CA ASN A 158 9.44 -6.22 -6.96
C ASN A 158 8.95 -7.51 -6.29
N SER A 159 9.86 -8.41 -5.85
CA SER A 159 9.46 -9.60 -5.10
C SER A 159 8.79 -9.25 -3.77
N LEU A 160 9.28 -8.22 -3.05
CA LEU A 160 8.61 -7.77 -1.83
C LEU A 160 7.19 -7.26 -2.09
N ILE A 161 7.01 -6.48 -3.16
CA ILE A 161 5.69 -5.95 -3.53
C ILE A 161 4.75 -7.08 -3.95
N VAL A 162 5.18 -8.01 -4.81
CA VAL A 162 4.32 -9.09 -5.31
C VAL A 162 4.03 -10.13 -4.25
N ASP A 163 5.10 -10.72 -3.70
CA ASP A 163 5.03 -11.97 -2.96
C ASP A 163 4.55 -11.76 -1.53
N TYR A 164 4.56 -10.52 -1.04
CA TYR A 164 4.19 -10.22 0.34
C TYR A 164 3.13 -9.13 0.46
N ILE A 165 3.27 -8.00 -0.24
CA ILE A 165 2.36 -6.85 -0.05
C ILE A 165 1.07 -6.99 -0.86
N VAL A 166 1.19 -7.21 -2.18
CA VAL A 166 0.03 -7.37 -3.06
C VAL A 166 -0.72 -8.64 -2.75
N GLN A 167 -0.02 -9.73 -2.40
CA GLN A 167 -0.66 -10.96 -1.98
C GLN A 167 -1.56 -10.73 -0.75
N PHE A 168 -1.03 -10.08 0.30
CA PHE A 168 -1.82 -9.69 1.48
C PHE A 168 -3.05 -8.85 1.10
N ALA A 169 -2.88 -7.91 0.17
CA ALA A 169 -3.93 -6.97 -0.22
C ALA A 169 -5.02 -7.55 -1.12
N ALA A 170 -4.67 -8.57 -1.91
CA ALA A 170 -5.56 -9.19 -2.87
C ALA A 170 -6.34 -10.36 -2.26
N ASP A 171 -5.86 -10.89 -1.14
CA ASP A 171 -6.43 -12.04 -0.47
C ASP A 171 -7.71 -11.67 0.31
N ASN A 172 -8.72 -12.53 0.24
CA ASN A 172 -10.00 -12.34 0.93
C ASN A 172 -10.03 -13.16 2.21
N ALA A 173 -11.04 -12.97 3.07
CA ALA A 173 -11.24 -13.89 4.18
C ALA A 173 -11.53 -15.31 3.68
N PRO A 174 -11.23 -16.35 4.48
CA PRO A 174 -11.70 -17.70 4.20
C PRO A 174 -13.20 -17.73 4.00
N GLU A 175 -13.71 -18.77 3.33
CA GLU A 175 -15.14 -19.03 3.22
C GLU A 175 -15.50 -20.36 3.90
N TRP A 176 -16.64 -20.42 4.60
CA TRP A 176 -17.16 -21.67 5.10
C TRP A 176 -17.68 -22.52 3.92
N ASP A 177 -17.06 -23.67 3.65
CA ASP A 177 -17.55 -24.63 2.66
C ASP A 177 -18.98 -25.06 2.99
N ARG A 178 -19.21 -25.22 4.29
CA ARG A 178 -20.52 -25.39 4.88
C ARG A 178 -20.54 -24.69 6.23
N GLY A 179 -21.32 -23.60 6.32
CA GLY A 179 -21.46 -22.81 7.54
C GLY A 179 -21.65 -23.66 8.80
N PRO A 180 -20.91 -23.36 9.90
CA PRO A 180 -21.09 -24.04 11.17
C PRO A 180 -22.53 -23.97 11.67
N GLY A 181 -22.97 -25.03 12.34
CA GLY A 181 -24.33 -25.08 12.88
C GLY A 181 -24.47 -26.02 14.06
N SER A 182 -25.57 -25.86 14.79
CA SER A 182 -25.82 -26.59 16.04
C SER A 182 -25.74 -28.11 15.86
N LYS A 183 -25.15 -28.77 16.86
CA LYS A 183 -25.01 -30.23 16.94
C LYS A 183 -25.63 -30.75 18.23
N THR A 184 -26.10 -31.99 18.18
CA THR A 184 -26.65 -32.72 19.33
C THR A 184 -26.00 -34.08 19.38
N ILE A 185 -25.50 -34.44 20.57
CA ILE A 185 -24.90 -35.74 20.89
C ILE A 185 -25.52 -36.26 22.18
N ASN A 186 -25.44 -37.56 22.43
CA ASN A 186 -25.86 -38.12 23.72
C ASN A 186 -24.79 -37.89 24.78
N GLU A 187 -25.19 -37.81 26.04
CA GLU A 187 -24.25 -37.71 27.16
C GLU A 187 -23.29 -38.90 27.19
N GLY A 188 -21.99 -38.60 27.30
CA GLY A 188 -20.92 -39.61 27.27
C GLY A 188 -20.40 -39.96 25.88
N GLU A 189 -21.03 -39.50 24.79
CA GLU A 189 -20.46 -39.62 23.44
C GLU A 189 -19.33 -38.62 23.22
N SER A 190 -18.34 -39.00 22.41
CA SER A 190 -17.29 -38.08 21.97
C SER A 190 -17.85 -37.07 20.98
N PHE A 191 -17.58 -35.79 21.22
CA PHE A 191 -17.91 -34.75 20.25
C PHE A 191 -16.91 -34.78 19.10
N TYR A 192 -17.42 -34.74 17.87
CA TYR A 192 -16.61 -34.63 16.66
C TYR A 192 -17.34 -33.73 15.67
N TYR A 193 -16.70 -32.63 15.26
CA TYR A 193 -17.27 -31.75 14.26
C TYR A 193 -16.20 -31.09 13.41
N ASP A 194 -16.29 -31.27 12.10
CA ASP A 194 -15.44 -30.61 11.11
C ASP A 194 -16.16 -29.34 10.61
N VAL A 195 -15.55 -28.18 10.86
CA VAL A 195 -16.10 -26.87 10.50
C VAL A 195 -15.76 -26.43 9.08
N ASN A 196 -14.79 -27.09 8.44
CA ASN A 196 -14.33 -26.96 7.06
C ASN A 196 -14.52 -25.57 6.39
N ALA A 197 -13.44 -24.81 6.33
CA ALA A 197 -13.34 -23.58 5.53
C ALA A 197 -12.23 -23.69 4.48
N SER A 198 -12.41 -22.96 3.38
CA SER A 198 -11.47 -22.92 2.26
C SER A 198 -10.92 -21.51 2.05
N ASP A 199 -9.63 -21.44 1.75
CA ASP A 199 -8.93 -20.24 1.32
C ASP A 199 -7.72 -20.66 0.46
N THR A 200 -7.45 -19.93 -0.62
CA THR A 200 -6.28 -20.19 -1.48
C THR A 200 -4.95 -19.96 -0.77
N SER A 201 -4.93 -19.15 0.29
CA SER A 201 -3.76 -18.85 1.11
C SER A 201 -3.61 -19.79 2.32
N GLY A 202 -4.55 -20.71 2.52
CA GLY A 202 -4.61 -21.60 3.67
C GLY A 202 -5.49 -21.06 4.81
N VAL A 203 -5.89 -21.95 5.71
CA VAL A 203 -6.82 -21.66 6.80
C VAL A 203 -6.29 -22.20 8.12
N ASP A 204 -6.30 -21.35 9.14
CA ASP A 204 -6.11 -21.68 10.55
C ASP A 204 -7.42 -21.43 11.32
N TYR A 205 -7.55 -22.09 12.47
CA TYR A 205 -8.80 -22.08 13.25
C TYR A 205 -8.57 -21.74 14.72
N SER A 206 -9.57 -21.12 15.33
CA SER A 206 -9.63 -20.90 16.78
C SER A 206 -11.07 -21.00 17.28
N ILE A 207 -11.22 -21.31 18.56
CA ILE A 207 -12.51 -21.37 19.27
C ILE A 207 -12.43 -20.56 20.57
N ASP A 208 -13.54 -20.02 21.03
CA ASP A 208 -13.62 -19.23 22.27
C ASP A 208 -13.64 -20.08 23.55
N ASP A 209 -14.12 -21.33 23.48
CA ASP A 209 -14.13 -22.28 24.60
C ASP A 209 -13.11 -23.42 24.44
N THR A 210 -11.90 -23.15 24.89
CA THR A 210 -10.80 -24.14 24.95
C THR A 210 -10.80 -24.99 26.23
N VAL A 211 -11.76 -24.77 27.14
CA VAL A 211 -11.89 -25.53 28.38
C VAL A 211 -12.71 -26.81 28.13
N ASN A 212 -13.80 -26.69 27.36
CA ASN A 212 -14.66 -27.81 27.01
C ASN A 212 -14.26 -28.47 25.69
N PHE A 213 -13.69 -27.71 24.76
CA PHE A 213 -13.38 -28.18 23.41
C PHE A 213 -11.92 -27.93 23.01
N ALA A 214 -11.48 -28.65 22.00
CA ALA A 214 -10.21 -28.44 21.31
C ALA A 214 -10.47 -28.42 19.81
N ILE A 215 -9.67 -27.67 19.06
CA ILE A 215 -9.71 -27.61 17.59
C ILE A 215 -8.32 -27.93 17.02
N THR A 216 -8.29 -28.72 15.96
CA THR A 216 -7.06 -29.09 15.22
C THR A 216 -6.75 -28.06 14.13
N SER A 217 -5.53 -28.12 13.56
CA SER A 217 -5.16 -27.32 12.38
C SER A 217 -6.03 -27.62 11.17
N GLU A 218 -6.62 -28.81 11.10
CA GLU A 218 -7.52 -29.23 10.03
C GLU A 218 -8.98 -28.82 10.26
N GLY A 219 -9.29 -28.05 11.32
CA GLY A 219 -10.66 -27.58 11.60
C GLY A 219 -11.56 -28.62 12.27
N VAL A 220 -11.00 -29.71 12.81
CA VAL A 220 -11.76 -30.71 13.56
C VAL A 220 -11.85 -30.30 15.03
N ILE A 221 -13.09 -30.13 15.52
CA ILE A 221 -13.43 -29.86 16.92
C ILE A 221 -13.74 -31.18 17.64
N THR A 222 -13.11 -31.36 18.80
CA THR A 222 -13.38 -32.47 19.73
C THR A 222 -13.56 -31.97 21.16
N ASN A 223 -14.07 -32.82 22.04
CA ASN A 223 -14.19 -32.47 23.46
C ASN A 223 -12.82 -32.57 24.15
N ALA A 224 -12.39 -31.48 24.81
CA ALA A 224 -11.15 -31.44 25.60
C ALA A 224 -11.32 -32.12 26.97
N ARG A 225 -12.57 -32.25 27.43
CA ARG A 225 -12.96 -32.97 28.65
C ARG A 225 -14.32 -33.64 28.48
N SER A 226 -14.77 -34.37 29.49
CA SER A 226 -16.14 -34.92 29.50
C SER A 226 -17.16 -33.79 29.58
N LEU A 227 -18.16 -33.82 28.69
CA LEU A 227 -19.25 -32.85 28.66
C LEU A 227 -20.44 -33.41 29.44
N SER A 228 -21.01 -32.59 30.31
CA SER A 228 -22.28 -32.89 30.98
C SER A 228 -23.46 -32.51 30.10
N ALA A 229 -24.64 -33.05 30.37
CA ALA A 229 -25.86 -32.61 29.68
C ALA A 229 -26.05 -31.09 29.80
N GLY A 230 -26.08 -30.39 28.66
CA GLY A 230 -26.16 -28.93 28.63
C GLY A 230 -26.06 -28.36 27.21
N VAL A 231 -26.19 -27.04 27.11
CA VAL A 231 -25.98 -26.28 25.88
C VAL A 231 -24.66 -25.53 26.01
N TYR A 232 -23.80 -25.69 25.01
CA TYR A 232 -22.48 -25.09 24.95
C TYR A 232 -22.42 -24.18 23.71
N PRO A 233 -22.63 -22.86 23.86
CA PRO A 233 -22.31 -21.91 22.79
C PRO A 233 -20.82 -22.00 22.47
N LEU A 234 -20.49 -22.01 21.19
CA LEU A 234 -19.10 -22.11 20.73
C LEU A 234 -18.91 -21.19 19.54
N GLU A 235 -18.15 -20.12 19.72
CA GLU A 235 -17.74 -19.25 18.63
C GLU A 235 -16.51 -19.85 17.95
N ILE A 236 -16.60 -20.03 16.64
CA ILE A 236 -15.54 -20.59 15.81
C ILE A 236 -15.07 -19.50 14.85
N ARG A 237 -13.77 -19.27 14.82
CA ARG A 237 -13.12 -18.34 13.89
C ARG A 237 -12.18 -19.10 12.97
N ALA A 238 -12.36 -18.92 11.67
CA ALA A 238 -11.40 -19.34 10.64
C ALA A 238 -10.69 -18.09 10.12
N PHE A 239 -9.37 -18.15 10.00
CA PHE A 239 -8.54 -17.04 9.56
C PHE A 239 -7.39 -17.53 8.69
N ASN A 240 -6.90 -16.69 7.81
CA ASN A 240 -5.76 -17.02 6.96
C ASN A 240 -4.47 -16.33 7.46
N PRO A 241 -3.29 -16.62 6.86
CA PRO A 241 -2.02 -16.02 7.26
C PRO A 241 -1.98 -14.48 7.17
N PHE A 242 -2.95 -13.88 6.48
CA PHE A 242 -3.10 -12.43 6.32
C PHE A 242 -4.10 -11.82 7.32
N ASN A 243 -4.57 -12.62 8.30
CA ASN A 243 -5.48 -12.22 9.38
C ASN A 243 -6.86 -11.72 8.89
N ASN A 244 -7.23 -12.01 7.64
CA ASN A 244 -8.61 -11.97 7.22
C ASN A 244 -9.34 -13.14 7.90
N SER A 245 -10.58 -12.93 8.36
CA SER A 245 -11.28 -13.97 9.12
C SER A 245 -12.78 -13.93 8.99
N ILE A 246 -13.40 -15.11 9.14
CA ILE A 246 -14.83 -15.31 9.30
C ILE A 246 -15.10 -15.93 10.68
N THR A 247 -16.28 -15.64 11.21
CA THR A 247 -16.73 -16.15 12.52
C THR A 247 -18.12 -16.76 12.39
N ALA A 248 -18.40 -17.83 13.14
CA ALA A 248 -19.72 -18.45 13.27
C ALA A 248 -19.95 -18.94 14.71
N GLY A 249 -21.22 -19.10 15.12
CA GLY A 249 -21.62 -19.58 16.45
C GLY A 249 -22.98 -20.27 16.46
#